data_AF-A0A9E5EN19-F1
#
_entry.id   AF-A0A9E5EN19-F1
#
_cell.length_a   1.000
_cell.length_b   1.000
_cell.length_c   1.000
_cell.angle_alpha   90.00
_cell.angle_beta   90.00
_cell.angle_gamma   90.00
#
_symmetry.space_group_name_H-M   'P 1'
#
loop_
_entity.id
_entity.type
_entity.pdbx_description
1 polymer ?
#
loop_
_entity_poly.entity_id
_entity_poly.type
_entity_poly.pdbx_seq_one_letter_code
_entity_poly.pdbx_strand_id
1 'polypeptide(L)'
;MSHQRKGGAHSAANNRISLQSKGLNNMRTTFDFISDPGHGWLKVNTRDLFALGLTPADFSSYSYRRGDDLYLEEDCDASLFIVRYRERTNSNPKFRERVAREKYSRVRNYDCNNRY
;
A
#
# COMPACT_ATOMS: atom_id res chain seq x y z
N MET A 1 16.89 -10.47 -58.41
CA MET A 1 16.99 -11.75 -57.67
C MET A 1 18.06 -11.52 -56.61
N SER A 2 17.95 -11.75 -55.31
CA SER A 2 16.95 -12.41 -54.49
C SER A 2 17.58 -12.42 -53.09
N HIS A 3 16.82 -12.07 -52.05
CA HIS A 3 16.99 -12.54 -50.66
C HIS A 3 18.25 -12.00 -49.90
N GLN A 4 18.27 -11.68 -48.60
CA GLN A 4 17.41 -11.95 -47.45
C GLN A 4 17.77 -10.99 -46.29
N ARG A 5 16.80 -10.71 -45.43
CA ARG A 5 16.85 -9.95 -44.17
C ARG A 5 17.65 -10.62 -43.04
N LYS A 6 17.93 -9.81 -41.98
CA LYS A 6 17.94 -10.05 -40.51
C LYS A 6 19.22 -9.46 -39.89
N GLY A 7 19.23 -8.65 -38.83
CA GLY A 7 18.34 -8.53 -37.67
C GLY A 7 19.24 -8.68 -36.42
N GLY A 8 19.31 -7.68 -35.54
CA GLY A 8 20.19 -7.76 -34.37
C GLY A 8 20.28 -6.48 -33.55
N ALA A 9 19.14 -5.89 -33.15
CA ALA A 9 19.14 -4.92 -32.06
C ALA A 9 19.27 -5.72 -30.75
N HIS A 10 20.48 -5.70 -30.16
CA HIS A 10 20.76 -6.34 -28.90
C HIS A 10 19.94 -5.69 -27.78
N SER A 11 19.04 -6.48 -27.20
CA SER A 11 18.15 -6.15 -26.08
C SER A 11 18.96 -5.69 -24.85
N ALA A 12 18.89 -4.41 -24.53
CA ALA A 12 19.51 -3.79 -23.36
C ALA A 12 18.47 -3.46 -22.26
N ALA A 13 17.62 -4.42 -21.89
CA ALA A 13 16.52 -4.18 -20.95
C ALA A 13 16.47 -5.09 -19.71
N ASN A 14 17.48 -5.93 -19.46
CA ASN A 14 17.32 -7.03 -18.48
C ASN A 14 18.00 -6.85 -17.11
N ASN A 15 18.51 -5.67 -16.75
CA ASN A 15 19.14 -5.49 -15.43
C ASN A 15 18.46 -4.49 -14.47
N ARG A 16 17.23 -4.04 -14.77
CA ARG A 16 16.45 -3.14 -13.87
C ARG A 16 15.43 -3.85 -12.99
N ILE A 17 15.27 -5.17 -13.11
CA ILE A 17 14.15 -5.90 -12.45
C ILE A 17 14.52 -6.45 -11.05
N SER A 18 15.80 -6.50 -10.68
CA SER A 18 16.25 -7.24 -9.48
C SER A 18 16.10 -6.50 -8.13
N LEU A 19 15.89 -5.17 -8.15
CA LEU A 19 15.71 -4.38 -6.92
C LEU A 19 14.23 -4.10 -6.59
N GLN A 20 13.33 -4.16 -7.58
CA GLN A 20 11.89 -3.92 -7.38
C GLN A 20 11.15 -5.17 -6.89
N SER A 21 11.63 -6.36 -7.22
CA SER A 21 11.03 -7.63 -6.84
C SER A 21 11.27 -8.02 -5.37
N LYS A 22 12.38 -7.59 -4.76
CA LYS A 22 12.71 -7.96 -3.37
C LYS A 22 11.78 -7.33 -2.32
N GLY A 23 11.26 -6.12 -2.56
CA GLY A 23 10.32 -5.47 -1.66
C GLY A 23 8.89 -6.03 -1.74
N LEU A 24 8.47 -6.43 -2.95
CA LEU A 24 7.10 -6.94 -3.20
C LEU A 24 6.92 -8.40 -2.75
N ASN A 25 7.98 -9.22 -2.78
CA ASN A 25 7.90 -10.65 -2.41
C ASN A 25 7.52 -10.88 -0.93
N ASN A 26 7.66 -9.87 -0.08
CA ASN A 26 7.33 -9.93 1.35
C ASN A 26 6.15 -9.03 1.73
N MET A 27 5.49 -8.40 0.75
CA MET A 27 4.33 -7.57 1.01
C MET A 27 3.14 -8.39 1.49
N ARG A 28 2.42 -7.86 2.47
CA ARG A 28 1.18 -8.47 2.93
C ARG A 28 0.12 -8.40 1.84
N THR A 29 -0.63 -9.50 1.68
CA THR A 29 -1.78 -9.58 0.77
C THR A 29 -3.10 -9.35 1.48
N THR A 30 -3.11 -9.41 2.82
CA THR A 30 -4.29 -9.22 3.66
C THR A 30 -4.03 -8.12 4.69
N PHE A 31 -4.93 -7.13 4.74
CA PHE A 31 -4.88 -5.97 5.62
C PHE A 31 -6.08 -5.97 6.55
N ASP A 32 -5.90 -5.48 7.78
CA ASP A 32 -7.00 -5.36 8.74
C ASP A 32 -7.75 -4.05 8.47
N PHE A 33 -9.04 -4.16 8.18
CA PHE A 33 -9.93 -3.02 8.03
C PHE A 33 -10.75 -2.86 9.30
N ILE A 34 -10.49 -1.80 10.05
CA ILE A 34 -11.04 -1.58 11.39
C ILE A 34 -12.13 -0.53 11.27
N SER A 35 -13.35 -0.86 11.67
CA SER A 35 -14.48 0.07 11.62
C SER A 35 -15.22 0.14 12.95
N ASP A 36 -15.78 1.31 13.22
CA ASP A 36 -16.80 1.53 14.26
C ASP A 36 -18.01 2.25 13.66
N PRO A 37 -19.11 2.45 14.41
CA PRO A 37 -20.33 3.05 13.87
C PRO A 37 -20.19 4.44 13.24
N GLY A 38 -19.06 5.12 13.43
CA GLY A 38 -18.80 6.44 12.82
C GLY A 38 -17.78 6.45 11.67
N HIS A 39 -16.72 5.63 11.70
CA HIS A 39 -15.63 5.68 10.71
C HIS A 39 -14.91 4.32 10.56
N GLY A 40 -14.21 4.16 9.43
CA GLY A 40 -13.32 3.04 9.15
C GLY A 40 -11.87 3.47 8.92
N TRP A 41 -10.95 2.54 9.19
CA TRP A 41 -9.52 2.70 8.96
C TRP A 41 -8.88 1.42 8.44
N LEU A 42 -8.07 1.55 7.39
CA LEU A 42 -7.25 0.46 6.87
C LEU A 42 -5.88 0.44 7.60
N LYS A 43 -5.62 -0.64 8.33
CA LYS A 43 -4.33 -0.85 8.99
C LYS A 43 -3.29 -1.38 7.99
N VAL A 44 -2.26 -0.59 7.75
CA VAL A 44 -1.11 -0.90 6.90
C VAL A 44 0.19 -0.76 7.68
N ASN A 45 1.23 -1.49 7.31
CA ASN A 45 2.55 -1.31 7.92
C ASN A 45 3.39 -0.33 7.07
N THR A 46 4.22 0.49 7.70
CA THR A 46 5.13 1.42 7.01
C THR A 46 6.03 0.72 6.00
N ARG A 47 6.41 -0.55 6.25
CA ARG A 47 7.19 -1.35 5.29
C ARG A 47 6.41 -1.62 4.00
N ASP A 48 5.12 -1.93 4.09
CA ASP A 48 4.26 -2.14 2.92
C ASP A 48 4.10 -0.83 2.14
N LEU A 49 3.98 0.31 2.85
CA LEU A 49 3.94 1.64 2.22
C LEU A 49 5.21 1.94 1.42
N PHE A 50 6.38 1.77 2.04
CA PHE A 50 7.66 2.03 1.37
C PHE A 50 7.88 1.09 0.18
N ALA A 51 7.44 -0.17 0.27
CA ALA A 51 7.48 -1.11 -0.85
C ALA A 51 6.62 -0.66 -2.05
N LEU A 52 5.50 0.03 -1.77
CA LEU A 52 4.67 0.66 -2.79
C LEU A 52 5.23 2.00 -3.30
N GLY A 53 6.22 2.57 -2.61
CA GLY A 53 6.74 3.92 -2.85
C GLY A 53 5.83 5.01 -2.29
N LEU A 54 5.11 4.70 -1.21
CA LEU A 54 4.34 5.63 -0.40
C LEU A 54 5.07 5.86 0.93
N THR A 55 4.82 7.01 1.52
CA THR A 55 5.34 7.40 2.82
C THR A 55 4.18 7.85 3.71
N PRO A 56 4.35 7.89 5.04
CA PRO A 56 3.34 8.47 5.91
C PRO A 56 2.93 9.89 5.50
N ALA A 57 3.85 10.69 4.95
CA ALA A 57 3.56 12.06 4.52
C ALA A 57 2.60 12.17 3.32
N ASP A 58 2.35 11.08 2.59
CA ASP A 58 1.39 11.05 1.48
C ASP A 58 -0.07 10.98 1.97
N PHE A 59 -0.29 10.79 3.27
CA PHE A 59 -1.61 10.59 3.85
C PHE A 59 -2.03 11.74 4.74
N SER A 60 -3.34 11.96 4.83
CA SER A 60 -3.90 13.08 5.58
C SER A 60 -3.66 12.98 7.10
N SER A 61 -3.86 14.08 7.80
CA SER A 61 -3.84 14.12 9.28
C SER A 61 -4.97 13.33 9.93
N TYR A 62 -5.95 12.86 9.16
CA TYR A 62 -7.02 11.97 9.61
C TYR A 62 -6.60 10.49 9.61
N SER A 63 -5.43 10.19 9.07
CA SER A 63 -4.73 8.93 9.31
C SER A 63 -4.04 8.96 10.68
N TYR A 64 -3.98 7.80 11.33
CA TYR A 64 -3.41 7.67 12.67
C TYR A 64 -2.23 6.72 12.68
N ARG A 65 -1.27 6.93 13.59
CA ARG A 65 -0.07 6.08 13.70
C ARG A 65 0.01 5.38 15.05
N ARG A 66 0.47 4.13 15.03
CA ARG A 66 0.89 3.40 16.23
C ARG A 66 2.11 2.55 15.94
N GLY A 67 3.28 3.02 16.36
CA GLY A 67 4.56 2.36 16.08
C GLY A 67 4.85 2.34 14.57
N ASP A 68 5.01 1.14 14.00
CA ASP A 68 5.21 0.91 12.56
C ASP A 68 3.90 0.74 11.77
N ASP A 69 2.76 0.75 12.44
CA ASP A 69 1.46 0.62 11.78
C ASP A 69 0.84 2.01 11.57
N LEU A 70 0.30 2.22 10.37
CA LEU A 70 -0.48 3.38 9.97
C LEU A 70 -1.93 2.95 9.71
N TYR A 71 -2.88 3.74 10.18
CA TYR A 71 -4.31 3.50 10.10
C TYR A 71 -4.89 4.55 9.16
N LEU A 72 -5.05 4.17 7.90
CA LEU A 72 -5.49 5.05 6.83
C LEU A 72 -6.99 5.26 6.89
N GLU A 73 -7.42 6.52 6.84
CA GLU A 73 -8.83 6.89 6.76
C GLU A 73 -9.50 6.24 5.52
N GLU A 74 -10.72 5.70 5.68
CA GLU A 74 -11.44 4.90 4.68
C GLU A 74 -11.74 5.68 3.39
N ASP A 75 -12.21 6.93 3.52
CA ASP A 75 -12.78 7.71 2.43
C ASP A 75 -11.72 8.16 1.41
N CYS A 76 -10.56 8.64 1.88
CA CYS A 76 -9.52 9.22 1.03
C CYS A 76 -8.21 8.41 1.03
N ASP A 77 -7.67 8.10 2.21
CA ASP A 77 -6.30 7.60 2.36
C ASP A 77 -6.20 6.10 2.01
N ALA A 78 -7.20 5.30 2.39
CA ALA A 78 -7.25 3.87 2.07
C ALA A 78 -7.38 3.64 0.55
N SER A 79 -8.18 4.46 -0.14
CA SER A 79 -8.33 4.40 -1.60
C SER A 79 -7.00 4.61 -2.33
N LEU A 80 -6.20 5.58 -1.90
CA LEU A 80 -4.85 5.83 -2.46
C LEU A 80 -3.94 4.61 -2.32
N PHE A 81 -3.94 3.98 -1.14
CA PHE A 81 -3.18 2.76 -0.90
C PHE A 81 -3.60 1.63 -1.84
N ILE A 82 -4.90 1.41 -2.03
CA ILE A 82 -5.44 0.35 -2.89
C ILE A 82 -5.02 0.54 -4.34
N VAL A 83 -5.10 1.78 -4.84
CA VAL A 83 -4.67 2.12 -6.21
C VAL A 83 -3.20 1.78 -6.39
N ARG A 84 -2.33 2.29 -5.51
CA ARG A 84 -0.88 2.02 -5.59
C ARG A 84 -0.54 0.55 -5.42
N TYR A 85 -1.26 -0.17 -4.54
CA TYR A 85 -1.11 -1.61 -4.38
C TYR A 85 -1.39 -2.34 -5.68
N ARG A 86 -2.49 -2.00 -6.36
CA ARG A 86 -2.87 -2.62 -7.64
C ARG A 86 -1.87 -2.33 -8.74
N GLU A 87 -1.38 -1.09 -8.84
CA GLU A 87 -0.36 -0.71 -9.82
C GLU A 87 0.95 -1.47 -9.64
N ARG A 88 1.36 -1.74 -8.39
CA ARG A 88 2.63 -2.39 -8.08
C ARG A 88 2.58 -3.91 -8.12
N THR A 89 1.47 -4.49 -7.67
CA THR A 89 1.34 -5.95 -7.50
C THR A 89 0.48 -6.61 -8.58
N ASN A 90 -0.18 -5.81 -9.43
CA ASN A 90 -1.16 -6.28 -10.42
C ASN A 90 -2.26 -7.17 -9.80
N SER A 91 -2.56 -6.95 -8.52
CA SER A 91 -3.50 -7.74 -7.70
C SER A 91 -4.29 -6.82 -6.76
N ASN A 92 -5.44 -7.28 -6.28
CA ASN A 92 -6.23 -6.52 -5.29
C ASN A 92 -5.83 -6.92 -3.86
N PRO A 93 -5.68 -5.98 -2.92
CA PRO A 93 -5.49 -6.32 -1.52
C PRO A 93 -6.74 -7.01 -0.97
N LYS A 94 -6.54 -7.95 -0.04
CA LYS A 94 -7.64 -8.57 0.72
C LYS A 94 -7.83 -7.80 2.02
N PHE A 95 -9.08 -7.63 2.43
CA PHE A 95 -9.41 -6.99 3.69
C PHE A 95 -9.99 -7.99 4.66
N ARG A 96 -9.52 -7.91 5.91
CA ARG A 96 -10.09 -8.61 7.04
C ARG A 96 -10.80 -7.59 7.91
N GLU A 97 -12.12 -7.63 7.88
CA GLU A 97 -12.94 -6.71 8.66
C GLU A 97 -12.79 -6.96 10.17
N ARG A 98 -12.64 -5.88 10.92
CA ARG A 98 -12.41 -5.82 12.35
C ARG A 98 -13.35 -4.76 12.92
N VAL A 99 -14.60 -5.15 13.16
CA VAL A 99 -15.55 -4.24 13.84
C VAL A 99 -15.12 -4.08 15.29
N ALA A 100 -14.87 -2.84 15.71
CA ALA A 100 -14.66 -2.53 17.12
C ALA A 100 -15.92 -2.88 17.90
N ARG A 101 -15.83 -3.84 18.82
CA ARG A 101 -16.96 -4.30 19.65
C ARG A 101 -17.40 -3.26 20.70
N GLU A 102 -16.58 -2.24 20.92
CA GLU A 102 -16.84 -1.13 21.83
C GLU A 102 -17.38 0.07 21.03
N LYS A 103 -18.19 0.94 21.65
CA LYS A 103 -18.89 2.06 20.98
C LYS A 103 -17.96 3.00 20.17
N TYR A 104 -16.65 2.98 20.42
CA TYR A 104 -15.65 3.78 19.72
C TYR A 104 -14.38 2.97 19.45
N SER A 105 -13.82 3.04 18.23
CA SER A 105 -12.50 2.45 17.95
C SER A 105 -11.40 3.16 18.73
N ARG A 106 -10.48 2.39 19.32
CA ARG A 106 -9.26 2.91 19.98
C ARG A 106 -8.37 3.71 19.02
N VAL A 107 -8.55 3.55 17.70
CA VAL A 107 -7.84 4.29 16.65
C VAL A 107 -8.04 5.80 16.79
N ARG A 108 -9.21 6.26 17.24
CA ARG A 108 -9.47 7.69 17.48
C ARG A 108 -8.59 8.33 18.56
N ASN A 109 -7.95 7.53 19.41
CA ASN A 109 -7.06 8.01 20.47
C ASN A 109 -5.57 7.91 20.10
N TYR A 110 -5.24 7.54 18.86
CA TYR A 110 -3.85 7.46 18.40
C TYR A 110 -3.33 8.83 17.94
N ASP A 111 -2.01 8.95 17.81
CA ASP A 111 -1.37 10.18 17.33
C ASP A 111 -1.74 10.40 15.87
N CYS A 112 -2.18 11.62 15.54
CA CYS A 112 -2.49 12.00 14.17
C CYS A 112 -1.21 12.05 13.33
N ASN A 113 -1.33 11.76 12.04
CA ASN A 113 -0.19 11.61 11.13
C ASN A 113 0.53 12.94 10.74
N ASN A 114 0.50 13.97 11.58
CA ASN A 114 0.96 15.33 11.26
C ASN A 114 2.40 15.65 11.70
N ARG A 115 3.25 14.65 11.94
CA ARG A 115 4.55 14.84 12.64
C ARG A 115 5.80 14.43 11.85
N TYR A 116 5.74 14.48 10.52
CA TYR A 116 6.90 14.27 9.65
C TYR A 116 7.49 15.59 9.15
#